data_AF-A0A4Q3V1H8-F1
#
_entry.id   AF-A0A4Q3V1H8-F1
#
_cell.length_a   1.000
_cell.length_b   1.000
_cell.length_c   1.000
_cell.angle_alpha   90.00
_cell.angle_beta   90.00
_cell.angle_gamma   90.00
#
_symmetry.space_group_name_H-M   'P 1'
#
loop_
_entity.id
_entity.type
_entity.pdbx_description
1 polymer ?
#
loop_
_entity_poly.entity_id
_entity_poly.type
_entity_poly.pdbx_seq_one_letter_code
_entity_poly.pdbx_strand_id
1 'polypeptide(L)' 'RKHNDANVICIPARFVRDGDAEKMLDIFMNTEFEAGRHLTRVEKIPC' A
#
# COMPACT_ATOMS: atom_id res chain seq x y z
N ARG A 1 0.42 1.54 -2.75
CA ARG A 1 1.45 0.71 -3.42
C ARG A 1 2.41 1.51 -4.31
N LYS A 2 1.94 2.57 -4.99
CA LYS A 2 2.67 3.40 -5.98
C LYS A 2 4.19 3.59 -5.84
N HIS A 3 4.74 3.78 -4.63
CA HIS A 3 6.17 4.10 -4.44
C HIS A 3 6.99 3.04 -3.71
N ASN A 4 6.35 2.08 -3.03
CA ASN A 4 7.03 1.20 -2.07
C ASN A 4 6.72 -0.27 -2.32
N ASP A 5 5.86 -0.56 -3.30
CA ASP A 5 5.28 -1.88 -3.54
C ASP A 5 4.81 -2.57 -2.25
N ALA A 6 4.06 -1.82 -1.43
CA ALA A 6 3.61 -2.32 -0.15
C ALA A 6 2.68 -3.53 -0.33
N ASN A 7 3.09 -4.70 0.13
CA ASN A 7 2.33 -5.95 0.02
C ASN A 7 1.27 -6.12 1.14
N VAL A 8 1.39 -5.35 2.23
CA VAL A 8 0.51 -5.42 3.40
C VAL A 8 0.04 -4.02 3.78
N ILE A 9 -1.25 -3.89 4.07
CA ILE A 9 -1.86 -2.69 4.66
C ILE A 9 -2.41 -3.02 6.04
N CYS A 10 -1.99 -2.27 7.07
CA CYS A 10 -2.49 -2.41 8.43
C CYS A 10 -3.48 -1.29 8.73
N ILE A 11 -4.76 -1.63 8.94
CA ILE A 11 -5.82 -0.65 9.25
C ILE A 11 -6.21 -0.79 10.72
N PRO A 12 -6.13 0.29 11.52
CA PRO A 12 -6.50 0.24 12.93
C PRO A 12 -8.02 0.28 13.11
N ALA A 13 -8.61 -0.86 13.51
CA ALA A 13 -10.06 -1.04 13.67
C ALA A 13 -10.74 -0.11 14.69
N ARG A 14 -9.99 0.50 15.63
CA ARG A 14 -10.55 1.43 16.62
C ARG A 14 -10.73 2.86 16.12
N PHE A 15 -10.04 3.24 15.05
CA PHE A 15 -9.94 4.63 14.60
C PHE A 15 -10.51 4.84 13.20
N VAL A 16 -10.77 3.77 12.46
CA VAL A 16 -11.31 3.80 11.11
C VAL A 16 -12.71 3.19 11.13
N ARG A 17 -13.68 3.89 10.53
CA ARG A 17 -15.04 3.37 10.35
C ARG A 17 -15.05 2.40 9.19
N ASP A 18 -15.91 1.39 9.23
CA ASP A 18 -15.95 0.32 8.23
C ASP A 18 -16.02 0.83 6.78
N GLY A 19 -16.85 1.85 6.51
CA GLY A 19 -16.96 2.45 5.17
C GLY A 19 -15.72 3.22 4.69
N ASP A 20 -14.87 3.69 5.60
CA ASP A 20 -13.57 4.28 5.23
C ASP A 20 -12.50 3.20 5.07
N ALA A 21 -12.59 2.11 5.82
CA ALA A 21 -11.71 0.94 5.66
C ALA A 21 -11.93 0.26 4.30
N GLU A 22 -13.18 0.15 3.83
CA GLU A 22 -13.50 -0.37 2.49
C GLU A 22 -12.88 0.49 1.38
N LYS A 23 -12.98 1.82 1.47
CA LYS A 23 -12.35 2.72 0.51
C LYS A 23 -10.82 2.61 0.53
N MET A 24 -10.23 2.48 1.71
CA MET A 24 -8.77 2.27 1.85
C MET A 24 -8.33 0.97 1.19
N LEU A 25 -9.11 -0.11 1.38
CA LEU A 25 -8.86 -1.40 0.75
C LEU A 25 -8.98 -1.30 -0.78
N ASP A 26 -10.02 -0.66 -1.28
CA ASP A 26 -10.29 -0.51 -2.71
C ASP A 26 -9.17 0.28 -3.41
N ILE A 27 -8.74 1.40 -2.79
CA ILE A 27 -7.58 2.16 -3.25
C ILE A 27 -6.31 1.31 -3.18
N PHE A 28 -6.09 0.56 -2.10
CA PHE A 28 -4.92 -0.29 -1.95
C PHE A 28 -4.86 -1.38 -3.04
N MET A 29 -5.99 -2.00 -3.36
CA MET A 29 -6.12 -3.08 -4.35
C MET A 29 -6.04 -2.59 -5.80
N ASN A 30 -6.47 -1.36 -6.08
CA ASN A 30 -6.47 -0.79 -7.44
C ASN A 30 -5.26 0.12 -7.73
N THR A 31 -4.49 0.55 -6.72
CA THR A 31 -3.31 1.39 -6.97
C THR A 31 -2.15 0.54 -7.47
N GLU A 32 -1.82 0.60 -8.76
CA GLU A 32 -0.63 -0.07 -9.30
C GLU A 32 0.67 0.55 -8.77
N PHE A 33 1.76 -0.23 -8.80
CA PHE A 33 3.09 0.26 -8.45
C PHE A 33 3.69 1.01 -9.63
N GLU A 34 4.10 2.27 -9.43
CA GLU A 34 4.87 3.02 -10.44
C GLU A 34 6.32 2.54 -10.38
N ALA A 35 6.58 1.45 -11.10
CA ALA A 35 7.91 0.94 -11.36
C ALA A 35 8.78 2.01 -12.05
N GLY A 36 10.08 1.98 -11.80
CA GLY A 36 11.03 2.98 -12.29
C GLY A 36 12.03 3.36 -11.21
N ARG A 37 12.14 4.66 -10.90
CA ARG A 37 13.08 5.19 -9.88
C ARG A 37 12.82 4.66 -8.47
N HIS A 38 11.65 4.07 -8.24
CA HIS A 38 11.22 3.49 -6.97
C HIS A 38 11.68 2.03 -6.80
N LEU A 39 11.95 1.31 -7.90
CA LEU A 39 12.42 -0.09 -7.86
C LEU A 39 13.76 -0.21 -7.11
N THR A 40 14.68 0.72 -7.38
CA THR A 40 16.02 0.78 -6.75
C THR A 40 15.99 1.02 -5.24
N ARG A 41 14.85 1.48 -4.70
CA ARG A 41 14.64 1.62 -3.25
C ARG A 41 14.00 0.37 -2.65
N VAL A 42 13.10 -0.28 -3.38
CA VAL A 42 12.50 -1.55 -2.97
C VAL A 42 13.56 -2.66 -2.94
N GLU A 43 14.44 -2.73 -3.94
CA GLU A 43 15.55 -3.71 -3.99
C GLU A 43 16.58 -3.54 -2.85
N LYS A 44 16.60 -2.40 -2.16
CA LYS A 44 17.45 -2.18 -0.99
C LYS A 44 16.87 -2.75 0.30
N ILE A 45 15.62 -3.19 0.30
CA ILE A 45 14.98 -3.82 1.45
C ILE A 45 15.32 -5.32 1.37
N PRO A 46 16.23 -5.83 2.22
CA PRO A 46 16.57 -7.25 2.21
C PRO A 46 15.36 -8.08 2.62
N CYS A 47 15.13 -9.17 1.88
CA CYS A 47 14.16 -10.21 2.19
C CYS A 47 14.74 -11.26 3.13
#